data_AF-A0A9J6EXD1-F1
#
_entry.id   AF-A0A9J6EXD1-F1
#
_cell.length_a   1.000
_cell.length_b   1.000
_cell.length_c   1.000
_cell.angle_alpha   90.00
_cell.angle_beta   90.00
_cell.angle_gamma   90.00
#
_symmetry.space_group_name_H-M   'P 1'
#
loop_
_entity.id
_entity.type
_entity.pdbx_description
1 polymer ?
#
loop_
_entity_poly.entity_id
_entity_poly.type
_entity_poly.pdbx_seq_one_letter_code
_entity_poly.pdbx_strand_id
1 'polypeptide(L)'
;MERSGRPRTMTEEEDRLITTAAIMPDPFQSAENIREALSLTVSSETVRRMLSELGPQSFVATQKPCLLGSQLQERLVFATAMKEWTTEKWGDVIFSDESTFSTR
;
A
#
# COMPACT_ATOMS: atom_id res chain seq x y z
N MET A 1 -26.67 0.17 -33.00
CA MET A 1 -25.41 -0.07 -33.74
C MET A 1 -24.29 0.11 -32.73
N GLU A 2 -23.71 -1.00 -32.26
CA GLU A 2 -22.55 -0.96 -31.37
C GLU A 2 -21.40 -0.26 -32.09
N ARG A 3 -20.82 0.77 -31.47
CA ARG A 3 -19.64 1.44 -32.01
C ARG A 3 -18.42 0.73 -31.45
N SER A 4 -17.56 0.19 -32.32
CA SER A 4 -16.25 -0.27 -31.90
C SER A 4 -15.42 0.94 -31.47
N GLY A 5 -15.05 1.00 -30.19
CA GLY A 5 -14.16 2.04 -29.67
C GLY A 5 -12.76 1.98 -30.29
N ARG A 6 -11.90 2.93 -29.90
CA ARG A 6 -10.49 2.90 -30.30
C ARG A 6 -9.82 1.65 -29.71
N PRO A 7 -9.07 0.87 -30.52
CA PRO A 7 -8.33 -0.28 -30.00
C PRO A 7 -7.29 0.16 -28.96
N ARG A 8 -7.08 -0.66 -27.93
CA ARG A 8 -6.03 -0.42 -26.93
C ARG A 8 -4.67 -0.45 -27.61
N THR A 9 -3.81 0.50 -27.24
CA THR A 9 -2.43 0.60 -27.75
C THR A 9 -1.50 -0.41 -27.09
N MET A 10 -1.81 -0.89 -25.89
CA MET A 10 -0.91 -1.69 -25.04
C MET A 10 -1.14 -3.19 -25.15
N THR A 11 -0.04 -3.90 -24.93
CA THR A 11 0.11 -5.35 -24.82
C THR A 11 -0.18 -5.83 -23.40
N GLU A 12 -0.64 -7.08 -23.26
CA GLU A 12 -0.84 -7.70 -21.95
C GLU A 12 0.47 -7.81 -21.14
N GLU A 13 1.61 -7.92 -21.82
CA GLU A 13 2.93 -7.93 -21.17
C GLU A 13 3.25 -6.57 -20.54
N GLU A 14 2.91 -5.48 -21.22
CA GLU A 14 3.14 -4.12 -20.73
C GLU A 14 2.23 -3.82 -19.54
N ASP A 15 0.97 -4.25 -19.57
CA ASP A 15 0.04 -4.14 -18.45
C ASP A 15 0.59 -4.85 -17.20
N ARG A 16 1.18 -6.05 -17.36
CA ARG A 16 1.82 -6.78 -16.25
C ARG A 16 3.05 -6.06 -15.71
N LEU A 17 3.90 -5.52 -16.57
CA LEU A 17 5.09 -4.77 -16.16
C LEU A 17 4.72 -3.50 -15.39
N ILE A 18 3.71 -2.77 -15.87
CA ILE A 18 3.22 -1.53 -15.24
C ILE A 18 2.58 -1.82 -13.89
N THR A 19 1.76 -2.88 -13.81
CA THR A 19 1.17 -3.31 -12.54
C THR A 19 2.25 -3.72 -11.53
N THR A 20 3.27 -4.45 -11.99
CA THR A 20 4.37 -4.88 -11.14
C THR A 20 5.17 -3.68 -10.63
N ALA A 21 5.56 -2.77 -11.53
CA ALA A 21 6.31 -1.57 -11.18
C ALA A 21 5.57 -0.65 -10.20
N ALA A 22 4.23 -0.56 -10.33
CA ALA A 22 3.40 0.24 -9.43
C ALA A 22 3.26 -0.34 -8.02
N ILE A 23 3.51 -1.64 -7.83
CA ILE A 23 3.36 -2.32 -6.53
C ILE A 23 4.73 -2.58 -5.89
N MET A 24 5.74 -2.92 -6.69
CA MET A 24 7.08 -3.28 -6.22
C MET A 24 8.17 -2.83 -7.22
N PRO A 25 9.38 -2.47 -6.73
CA PRO A 25 9.80 -2.44 -5.33
C PRO A 25 9.35 -1.18 -4.55
N ASP A 26 8.93 -0.13 -5.26
CA ASP A 26 8.55 1.16 -4.66
C ASP A 26 7.11 1.54 -5.05
N PRO A 27 6.12 1.41 -4.15
CA PRO A 27 4.73 1.75 -4.45
C PRO A 27 4.45 3.26 -4.51
N PHE A 28 5.46 4.11 -4.26
CA PHE A 28 5.32 5.56 -4.30
C PHE A 28 5.74 6.18 -5.64
N GLN A 29 6.05 5.35 -6.64
CA GLN A 29 6.44 5.83 -7.96
C GLN A 29 5.32 6.60 -8.66
N SER A 30 5.70 7.69 -9.34
CA SER A 30 4.78 8.43 -10.19
C SER A 30 4.55 7.67 -11.50
N ALA A 31 3.41 7.93 -12.16
CA ALA A 31 3.15 7.39 -13.50
C ALA A 31 4.20 7.84 -14.55
N GLU A 32 4.82 8.99 -14.34
CA GLU A 32 5.94 9.48 -15.18
C GLU A 32 7.18 8.60 -14.97
N ASN A 33 7.53 8.32 -13.72
CA ASN A 33 8.68 7.48 -13.39
C ASN A 33 8.48 6.05 -13.89
N ILE A 34 7.27 5.50 -13.78
CA ILE A 34 6.93 4.17 -14.32
C ILE A 34 7.06 4.17 -15.85
N ARG A 35 6.57 5.22 -16.53
CA ARG A 35 6.72 5.37 -17.99
C ARG A 35 8.19 5.37 -18.39
N GLU A 36 9.02 6.15 -17.72
CA GLU A 36 10.46 6.27 -18.01
C GLU A 36 11.22 4.98 -17.70
N ALA A 37 10.96 4.36 -16.55
CA ALA A 37 11.61 3.12 -16.14
C ALA A 37 11.32 1.96 -17.11
N LEU A 38 10.11 1.90 -17.64
CA LEU A 38 9.70 0.91 -18.63
C LEU A 38 9.91 1.36 -20.08
N SER A 39 10.48 2.55 -20.30
CA SER A 39 10.73 3.14 -21.62
C SER A 39 9.50 3.13 -22.54
N LEU A 40 8.32 3.38 -21.96
CA LEU A 40 7.06 3.35 -22.69
C LEU A 40 6.92 4.58 -23.58
N THR A 41 6.40 4.39 -24.79
CA THR A 41 6.17 5.48 -25.77
C THR A 41 4.86 6.23 -25.54
N VAL A 42 4.03 5.78 -24.59
CA VAL A 42 2.73 6.38 -24.28
C VAL A 42 2.85 7.55 -23.31
N SER A 43 1.86 8.44 -23.26
CA SER A 43 1.83 9.51 -22.27
C SER A 43 1.65 8.99 -20.84
N SER A 44 2.05 9.76 -19.82
CA SER A 44 1.81 9.38 -18.42
C SER A 44 0.33 9.38 -18.05
N GLU A 45 -0.52 10.17 -18.71
CA GLU A 45 -1.98 10.05 -18.60
C GLU A 45 -2.49 8.67 -19.04
N THR A 46 -1.87 8.09 -20.07
CA THR A 46 -2.22 6.73 -20.53
C THR A 46 -1.85 5.71 -19.47
N VAL A 47 -0.65 5.84 -18.87
CA VAL A 47 -0.21 4.99 -17.76
C VAL A 47 -1.14 5.13 -16.54
N ARG A 48 -1.54 6.35 -16.16
CA ARG A 48 -2.50 6.56 -15.06
C ARG A 48 -3.84 5.88 -15.31
N ARG A 49 -4.39 6.00 -16.52
CA ARG A 49 -5.65 5.32 -16.88
C ARG A 49 -5.49 3.81 -16.78
N MET A 50 -4.39 3.26 -17.28
CA MET A 50 -4.11 1.82 -17.19
C MET A 50 -4.00 1.36 -15.74
N LEU A 51 -3.28 2.06 -14.88
CA LEU A 51 -3.22 1.73 -13.46
C LEU A 51 -4.63 1.71 -12.83
N SER A 52 -5.49 2.68 -13.16
CA SER A 52 -6.86 2.70 -12.65
C SER A 52 -7.72 1.53 -13.17
N GLU A 53 -7.48 1.07 -14.40
CA GLU A 53 -8.19 -0.07 -14.99
C GLU A 53 -7.68 -1.42 -14.47
N LEU A 54 -6.38 -1.53 -14.21
CA LEU A 54 -5.70 -2.75 -13.76
C LEU A 54 -5.84 -2.97 -12.24
N GLY A 55 -6.22 -1.93 -11.48
CA GLY A 55 -6.51 -2.03 -10.04
C GLY A 55 -5.59 -1.25 -9.10
N PRO A 56 -4.31 -0.96 -9.42
CA PRO A 56 -3.48 -0.10 -8.57
C PRO A 56 -4.10 1.30 -8.40
N GLN A 57 -4.47 1.61 -7.16
CA GLN A 57 -5.01 2.92 -6.78
C GLN A 57 -4.05 3.63 -5.84
N SER A 58 -3.99 4.96 -5.96
CA SER A 58 -3.17 5.79 -5.08
C SER A 58 -3.82 5.93 -3.70
N PHE A 59 -3.04 5.67 -2.65
CA PHE A 59 -3.43 5.91 -1.25
C PHE A 59 -2.33 6.71 -0.53
N VAL A 60 -2.73 7.49 0.47
CA VAL A 60 -1.78 8.13 1.39
C VAL A 60 -1.38 7.12 2.44
N ALA A 61 -0.08 6.84 2.56
CA ALA A 61 0.43 5.92 3.57
C ALA A 61 0.20 6.45 4.99
N THR A 62 -0.26 5.58 5.89
CA THR A 62 -0.42 5.91 7.31
C THR A 62 0.93 6.17 7.96
N GLN A 63 1.04 7.25 8.74
CA GLN A 63 2.22 7.51 9.56
C GLN A 63 2.31 6.45 10.67
N LYS A 64 3.48 5.81 10.78
CA LYS A 64 3.76 4.80 11.81
C LYS A 64 4.91 5.30 12.67
N PRO A 65 4.91 5.03 13.99
CA PRO A 65 6.07 5.35 14.82
C PRO A 65 7.29 4.59 14.30
N CYS A 66 8.43 5.28 14.25
CA CYS A 66 9.71 4.66 13.92
C CYS A 66 10.13 3.77 15.10
N LEU A 67 10.16 2.46 14.89
CA LEU A 67 10.54 1.49 15.91
C LEU A 67 12.01 1.14 15.79
N LEU A 68 12.70 1.14 16.93
CA LEU A 68 14.05 0.59 17.05
C LEU A 68 14.00 -0.94 16.97
N GLY A 69 15.13 -1.56 16.61
CA GLY A 69 15.25 -3.02 16.53
C GLY A 69 14.89 -3.74 17.84
N SER A 70 15.27 -3.18 18.99
CA SER A 70 14.90 -3.70 20.31
C SER A 70 13.38 -3.66 20.54
N GLN A 71 12.74 -2.53 20.22
CA GLN A 71 11.29 -2.35 20.37
C GLN A 71 10.50 -3.32 19.48
N LEU A 72 10.98 -3.58 18.26
CA LEU A 72 10.39 -4.59 17.38
C LEU A 72 10.46 -5.99 18.02
N GLN A 73 11.60 -6.35 18.59
CA GLN A 73 11.79 -7.64 19.24
C GLN A 73 10.89 -7.79 20.48
N GLU A 74 10.82 -6.78 21.34
CA GLU A 74 9.96 -6.78 22.53
C GLU A 74 8.48 -6.93 22.15
N ARG A 75 8.02 -6.18 21.15
CA ARG A 75 6.66 -6.30 20.62
C ARG A 75 6.38 -7.69 20.05
N LEU A 76 7.34 -8.28 19.33
CA LEU A 76 7.19 -9.63 18.78
C LEU A 76 7.10 -10.69 19.88
N VAL A 77 7.96 -10.60 20.90
CA VAL A 77 7.94 -11.51 22.05
C VAL A 77 6.59 -11.41 22.77
N PHE A 78 6.13 -10.19 23.05
CA PHE A 78 4.83 -9.94 23.67
C PHE A 78 3.69 -10.54 22.84
N ALA A 79 3.62 -10.21 21.54
CA ALA A 79 2.56 -10.70 20.65
C ALA A 79 2.56 -12.22 20.53
N THR A 80 3.74 -12.85 20.48
CA THR A 80 3.85 -14.31 20.41
C THR A 80 3.41 -14.96 21.72
N ALA A 81 3.82 -14.42 22.86
CA ALA A 81 3.43 -14.93 24.19
C ALA A 81 1.93 -14.81 24.46
N MET A 82 1.27 -13.81 23.88
CA MET A 82 -0.16 -13.56 24.07
C MET A 82 -1.05 -14.08 22.92
N LYS A 83 -0.45 -14.64 21.86
CA LYS A 83 -1.17 -15.15 20.68
C LYS A 83 -2.25 -16.18 21.01
N GLU A 84 -1.98 -17.04 21.98
CA GLU A 84 -2.87 -18.14 22.40
C GLU A 84 -3.77 -17.78 23.59
N TRP A 85 -3.77 -16.52 24.02
CA TRP A 85 -4.64 -16.11 25.13
C TRP A 85 -6.11 -16.15 24.72
N THR A 86 -6.92 -16.78 25.56
CA THR A 86 -8.37 -16.88 25.37
C THR A 86 -9.06 -15.59 25.79
N THR A 87 -10.32 -15.43 25.39
CA THR A 87 -11.13 -14.26 25.73
C THR A 87 -11.31 -14.11 27.24
N GLU A 88 -11.44 -15.20 27.98
CA GLU A 88 -11.56 -15.19 29.45
C GLU A 88 -10.31 -14.59 30.08
N LYS A 89 -9.13 -14.99 29.60
CA LYS A 89 -7.84 -14.49 30.09
C LYS A 89 -7.63 -13.01 29.79
N TRP A 90 -8.11 -12.53 28.64
CA TRP A 90 -8.14 -11.09 28.35
C TRP A 90 -9.15 -10.33 29.21
N GLY A 91 -10.21 -10.99 29.68
CA GLY A 91 -11.21 -10.41 30.58
C GLY A 91 -10.65 -10.01 31.95
N ASP A 92 -9.53 -10.61 32.37
CA ASP A 92 -8.84 -10.28 33.61
C ASP A 92 -7.85 -9.10 33.46
N VAL A 93 -7.69 -8.55 32.25
CA VAL A 93 -6.74 -7.46 31.96
C VAL A 93 -7.45 -6.11 31.91
N ILE A 94 -6.98 -5.16 32.71
CA ILE A 94 -7.40 -3.75 32.64
C ILE A 94 -6.30 -2.95 31.94
N PHE A 95 -6.64 -2.29 30.83
CA PHE A 95 -5.75 -1.37 30.14
C PHE A 95 -6.02 0.07 30.59
N SER A 96 -4.96 0.82 30.87
CA SER A 96 -5.02 2.26 31.16
C SER A 96 -3.96 2.98 30.32
N ASP A 97 -4.30 4.14 29.79
CA ASP A 97 -3.38 5.03 29.08
C ASP A 97 -3.69 6.48 29.48
N GLU A 98 -2.67 7.34 29.43
CA GLU A 98 -2.82 8.76 29.73
C GLU A 98 -2.80 9.57 28.42
N SER A 99 -3.77 10.47 28.26
CA SER A 99 -3.83 11.36 27.10
C SER A 99 -3.81 12.82 27.55
N THR A 100 -2.96 13.61 26.91
CA THR A 100 -2.88 15.05 27.16
C THR A 100 -4.06 15.76 26.50
N PHE A 101 -4.85 16.49 27.30
CA PHE A 101 -5.82 17.46 26.79
C PHE A 101 -5.35 18.89 27.11
N SER A 102 -5.53 19.81 26.18
CA SER A 102 -5.28 21.23 26.39
C SER A 102 -6.57 22.01 26.23
N THR A 103 -6.93 22.79 27.25
CA THR A 103 -8.01 23.77 27.19
C THR A 103 -7.41 25.10 26.76
N ARG A 104 -8.03 25.75 25.77
CA ARG A 104 -7.65 27.08 25.31
C ARG A 104 -7.81 28.14 26.39
#